data_AF-A0A956HBH2-F1
#
_entry.id   AF-A0A956HBH2-F1
#
_cell.length_a   1.000
_cell.length_b   1.000
_cell.length_c   1.000
_cell.angle_alpha   90.00
_cell.angle_beta   90.00
_cell.angle_gamma   90.00
#
_symmetry.space_group_name_H-M   'P 1'
#
loop_
_entity.id
_entity.type
_entity.pdbx_description
1 polymer ?
#
loop_
_entity_poly.entity_id
_entity_poly.type
_entity_poly.pdbx_seq_one_letter_code
_entity_poly.pdbx_strand_id
1 'polypeptide(L)'
;MTRRGAANLHALAELAAAVRFVHPSDQAQAIAWQPLLLAGIRGLEDAQTSAELGEGLRGLIEDVAPTVVIWRGEAQAEDEELDEPACAEDEADLLEERGYLRRLTYQPRWENPGYADFEAFLATLTSRKRKQIRKERRRAQEAIDGAAFVAGPDISHAQLDALDRFYRRTTNLYGGRQYLRPGFFEALLEEAPERVRFYEARQGGAAVGGALFFETAQGLYGRYWGCEREIQFLHFEAAYYAGIQRCIELGLPLFEAGAQGEHKLLRGFMPSPCHSAHWMRHPAFDRG
;
A
#
# COMPACT_ATOMS: atom_id res chain seq x y z
N MET A 1 -14.48 -21.77 25.90
CA MET A 1 -14.21 -20.39 25.46
C MET A 1 -15.50 -19.58 25.46
N THR A 2 -15.56 -18.50 26.23
CA THR A 2 -16.72 -17.59 26.27
C THR A 2 -16.67 -16.60 25.10
N ARG A 3 -17.79 -15.91 24.79
CA ARG A 3 -17.81 -14.85 23.77
C ARG A 3 -16.79 -13.74 24.07
N ARG A 4 -16.60 -13.42 25.35
CA ARG A 4 -15.60 -12.47 25.82
C ARG A 4 -14.18 -13.01 25.64
N GLY A 5 -13.93 -14.26 26.02
CA GLY A 5 -12.62 -14.89 25.82
C GLY A 5 -12.21 -14.91 24.35
N ALA A 6 -13.14 -15.19 23.44
CA ALA A 6 -12.88 -15.09 22.00
C ALA A 6 -12.48 -13.67 21.57
N ALA A 7 -13.16 -12.63 22.06
CA ALA A 7 -12.82 -11.23 21.78
C ALA A 7 -11.47 -10.82 22.37
N ASN A 8 -11.14 -11.29 23.57
CA ASN A 8 -9.83 -11.05 24.20
C ASN A 8 -8.69 -11.67 23.36
N LEU A 9 -8.88 -12.89 22.86
CA LEU A 9 -7.90 -13.56 22.00
C LEU A 9 -7.78 -12.91 20.62
N HIS A 10 -8.86 -12.32 20.10
CA HIS A 10 -8.82 -11.54 18.87
C HIS A 10 -7.97 -10.27 19.05
N ALA A 11 -8.21 -9.49 20.11
CA ALA A 11 -7.41 -8.32 20.43
C ALA A 11 -5.91 -8.66 20.64
N LEU A 12 -5.60 -9.81 21.26
CA LEU A 12 -4.25 -10.32 21.37
C LEU A 12 -3.63 -10.62 19.99
N ALA A 13 -4.38 -11.24 19.09
CA ALA A 13 -3.91 -11.56 17.75
C ALA A 13 -3.64 -10.30 16.91
N GLU A 14 -4.53 -9.31 16.97
CA GLU A 14 -4.35 -8.01 16.31
C GLU A 14 -3.11 -7.28 16.82
N LEU A 15 -2.96 -7.20 18.15
CA LEU A 15 -1.79 -6.57 18.77
C LEU A 15 -0.50 -7.28 18.36
N ALA A 16 -0.48 -8.61 18.41
CA ALA A 16 0.70 -9.37 18.02
C ALA A 16 1.05 -9.21 16.54
N ALA A 17 0.06 -9.14 15.65
CA ALA A 17 0.28 -8.86 14.23
C ALA A 17 0.86 -7.46 14.01
N ALA A 18 0.26 -6.44 14.64
CA ALA A 18 0.75 -5.06 14.57
C ALA A 18 2.20 -4.97 15.08
N VAL A 19 2.51 -5.57 16.23
CA VAL A 19 3.86 -5.52 16.79
C VAL A 19 4.84 -6.31 15.92
N ARG A 20 4.48 -7.50 15.46
CA ARG A 20 5.39 -8.37 14.69
C ARG A 20 5.75 -7.80 13.32
N PHE A 21 4.77 -7.21 12.64
CA PHE A 21 4.93 -6.84 11.24
C PHE A 21 5.13 -5.34 11.01
N VAL A 22 4.73 -4.48 11.95
CA VAL A 22 4.77 -3.02 11.79
C VAL A 22 5.76 -2.36 12.75
N HIS A 23 5.95 -2.89 13.95
CA HIS A 23 6.77 -2.21 14.96
C HIS A 23 8.28 -2.27 14.62
N PRO A 24 9.00 -1.12 14.65
CA PRO A 24 10.38 -1.04 14.15
C PRO A 24 11.44 -1.57 15.13
N SER A 25 11.05 -2.19 16.26
CA SER A 25 12.02 -2.67 17.26
C SER A 25 12.71 -3.97 16.83
N ASP A 26 14.04 -3.99 16.92
CA ASP A 26 14.86 -5.20 16.78
C ASP A 26 14.38 -6.33 17.72
N GLN A 27 13.82 -5.98 18.88
CA GLN A 27 13.27 -6.94 19.85
C GLN A 27 12.03 -7.66 19.30
N ALA A 28 11.15 -6.93 18.59
CA ALA A 28 9.97 -7.51 17.95
C ALA A 28 10.34 -8.47 16.80
N GLN A 29 11.47 -8.21 16.12
CA GLN A 29 11.99 -9.08 15.06
C GLN A 29 12.73 -10.31 15.61
N ALA A 30 13.37 -10.19 16.78
CA ALA A 30 14.22 -11.23 17.36
C ALA A 30 13.50 -12.17 18.35
N ILE A 31 12.33 -11.79 18.86
CA ILE A 31 11.62 -12.58 19.87
C ILE A 31 11.00 -13.86 19.31
N ALA A 32 10.99 -14.92 20.13
CA ALA A 32 10.17 -16.09 19.89
C ALA A 32 8.69 -15.76 20.14
N TRP A 33 7.94 -15.50 19.06
CA TRP A 33 6.52 -15.13 19.12
C TRP A 33 5.61 -16.22 19.70
N GLN A 34 5.94 -17.49 19.47
CA GLN A 34 5.07 -18.59 19.86
C GLN A 34 4.96 -18.76 21.41
N PRO A 35 6.05 -18.73 22.20
CA PRO A 35 5.96 -18.65 23.66
C PRO A 35 5.21 -17.43 24.18
N LEU A 36 5.42 -16.26 23.58
CA LEU A 36 4.76 -15.01 23.98
C LEU A 36 3.23 -15.11 23.79
N LEU A 37 2.79 -15.60 22.62
CA LEU A 37 1.38 -15.82 22.33
C LEU A 37 0.75 -16.86 23.25
N LEU A 38 1.46 -17.95 23.56
CA LEU A 38 0.97 -18.97 24.50
C LEU A 38 0.81 -18.42 25.92
N ALA A 39 1.71 -17.55 26.36
CA ALA A 39 1.58 -16.85 27.65
C ALA A 39 0.38 -15.88 27.63
N GLY A 40 0.22 -15.12 26.54
CA GLY A 40 -0.91 -14.21 26.34
C GLY A 40 -2.25 -14.93 26.35
N ILE A 41 -2.39 -16.05 25.63
CA ILE A 41 -3.63 -16.85 25.60
C ILE A 41 -4.02 -17.29 27.01
N ARG A 42 -3.07 -17.82 27.80
CA ARG A 42 -3.34 -18.28 29.17
C ARG A 42 -3.66 -17.15 30.14
N GLY A 43 -3.07 -15.98 29.95
CA GLY A 43 -3.23 -14.85 30.85
C GLY A 43 -4.42 -13.94 30.54
N LEU A 44 -4.91 -13.94 29.30
CA LEU A 44 -5.88 -12.95 28.81
C LEU A 44 -7.24 -13.53 28.43
N GLU A 45 -7.36 -14.85 28.19
CA GLU A 45 -8.64 -15.47 27.84
C GLU A 45 -9.73 -15.18 28.90
N ASP A 46 -9.33 -15.19 30.17
CA ASP A 46 -10.24 -15.01 31.31
C ASP A 46 -10.40 -13.56 31.78
N ALA A 47 -9.82 -12.56 31.10
CA ALA A 47 -9.97 -11.16 31.48
C ALA A 47 -11.45 -10.72 31.42
N GLN A 48 -11.98 -10.28 32.57
CA GLN A 48 -13.39 -9.98 32.79
C GLN A 48 -13.73 -8.50 32.57
N THR A 49 -12.74 -7.64 32.36
CA THR A 49 -12.93 -6.22 32.09
C THR A 49 -11.99 -5.74 30.99
N SER A 50 -12.39 -4.72 30.21
CA SER A 50 -11.51 -4.12 29.18
C SER A 50 -10.32 -3.40 29.82
N ALA A 51 -10.55 -2.78 30.97
CA ALA A 51 -9.93 -3.20 32.22
C ALA A 51 -8.58 -3.93 32.20
N GLU A 52 -8.67 -5.10 32.80
CA GLU A 52 -7.71 -6.19 32.89
C GLU A 52 -7.11 -6.57 31.54
N LEU A 53 -7.92 -6.60 30.46
CA LEU A 53 -7.40 -6.96 29.13
C LEU A 53 -6.33 -5.98 28.66
N GLY A 54 -6.59 -4.67 28.76
CA GLY A 54 -5.63 -3.65 28.32
C GLY A 54 -4.36 -3.62 29.17
N GLU A 55 -4.45 -3.91 30.47
CA GLU A 55 -3.29 -4.02 31.35
C GLU A 55 -2.45 -5.25 31.02
N GLY A 56 -3.09 -6.41 30.85
CA GLY A 56 -2.38 -7.64 30.51
C GLY A 56 -1.78 -7.63 29.11
N LEU A 57 -2.46 -7.03 28.12
CA LEU A 57 -1.90 -6.83 26.77
C LEU A 57 -0.67 -5.92 26.82
N ARG A 58 -0.70 -4.84 27.63
CA ARG A 58 0.44 -3.92 27.79
C ARG A 58 1.63 -4.63 28.43
N GLY A 59 1.39 -5.36 29.51
CA GLY A 59 2.44 -6.13 30.19
C GLY A 59 3.06 -7.22 29.30
N LEU A 60 2.28 -7.80 28.37
CA LEU A 60 2.80 -8.80 27.45
C LEU A 60 3.84 -8.23 26.47
N ILE A 61 3.67 -6.98 26.04
CA ILE A 61 4.52 -6.38 25.00
C ILE A 61 5.47 -5.31 25.50
N GLU A 62 5.44 -4.94 26.79
CA GLU A 62 6.26 -3.86 27.35
C GLU A 62 7.76 -4.04 27.06
N ASP A 63 8.27 -5.27 27.17
CA ASP A 63 9.69 -5.58 26.91
C ASP A 63 10.03 -5.68 25.41
N VAL A 64 9.02 -5.79 24.55
CA VAL A 64 9.16 -6.07 23.10
C VAL A 64 8.91 -4.82 22.26
N ALA A 65 7.91 -4.05 22.66
CA ALA A 65 7.36 -2.88 21.98
C ALA A 65 6.83 -1.87 23.00
N PRO A 66 7.70 -1.29 23.86
CA PRO A 66 7.31 -0.37 24.93
C PRO A 66 6.63 0.92 24.41
N THR A 67 6.79 1.21 23.13
CA THR A 67 6.22 2.37 22.45
C THR A 67 4.82 2.14 21.90
N VAL A 68 4.30 0.91 21.97
CA VAL A 68 2.93 0.60 21.57
C VAL A 68 1.97 0.99 22.68
N VAL A 69 1.00 1.83 22.34
CA VAL A 69 -0.03 2.31 23.26
C VAL A 69 -1.35 1.62 22.94
N ILE A 70 -1.87 0.86 23.89
CA ILE A 70 -3.18 0.21 23.80
C ILE A 70 -4.26 1.16 24.32
N TRP A 71 -5.25 1.45 23.49
CA TRP A 71 -6.40 2.29 23.81
C TRP A 71 -7.67 1.46 24.03
N ARG A 72 -8.61 1.99 24.83
CA ARG A 72 -9.95 1.44 24.95
C ARG A 72 -10.89 2.27 24.08
N GLY A 73 -11.22 1.75 22.89
CA GLY A 73 -12.30 2.28 22.07
C GLY A 73 -13.64 1.63 22.47
N GLU A 74 -14.73 2.40 22.47
CA GLU A 74 -16.03 1.83 22.16
C GLU A 74 -15.99 1.49 20.68
N ALA A 75 -15.82 0.22 20.34
CA ALA A 75 -15.89 -0.21 18.95
C ALA A 75 -17.33 0.01 18.46
N GLN A 76 -17.57 1.11 17.76
CA GLN A 76 -18.56 1.08 16.69
C GLN A 76 -17.97 0.17 15.62
N ALA A 77 -18.28 -1.12 15.71
CA ALA A 77 -18.07 -2.07 14.63
C ALA A 77 -19.07 -1.73 13.51
N GLU A 78 -18.81 -0.64 12.81
CA GLU A 78 -19.07 -0.59 11.38
C GLU A 78 -17.75 -1.00 10.73
N ASP A 79 -17.81 -1.86 9.72
CA ASP A 79 -16.66 -2.41 9.03
C ASP A 79 -15.71 -1.29 8.56
N GLU A 80 -14.72 -0.93 9.38
CA GLU A 80 -13.66 0.00 9.02
C GLU A 80 -12.76 -0.72 8.02
N GLU A 81 -13.05 -0.43 6.75
CA GLU A 81 -12.20 -0.70 5.63
C GLU A 81 -10.77 -0.26 5.95
N LEU A 82 -9.80 -1.13 5.68
CA LEU A 82 -8.38 -0.82 5.80
C LEU A 82 -8.00 0.34 4.87
N ASP A 83 -8.07 1.56 5.37
CA ASP A 83 -7.32 2.70 4.86
C ASP A 83 -5.87 2.60 5.38
N GLU A 84 -4.91 2.31 4.49
CA GLU A 84 -3.46 2.50 4.75
C GLU A 84 -3.00 3.86 4.20
N PRO A 85 -1.86 4.43 4.63
CA PRO A 85 -1.35 4.71 5.97
C PRO A 85 -1.31 6.24 6.16
N ALA A 86 -2.43 6.92 5.90
CA ALA A 86 -2.59 8.33 6.21
C ALA A 86 -3.38 8.41 7.51
N CYS A 87 -2.81 9.08 8.50
CA CYS A 87 -3.53 9.42 9.71
C CYS A 87 -4.70 10.32 9.29
N ALA A 88 -5.92 10.03 9.74
CA ALA A 88 -7.02 10.98 9.55
C ALA A 88 -6.67 12.30 10.25
N GLU A 89 -7.26 13.43 9.84
CA GLU A 89 -6.87 14.74 10.38
C GLU A 89 -7.09 14.82 11.90
N ASP A 90 -8.20 14.24 12.37
CA ASP A 90 -8.55 14.12 13.78
C ASP A 90 -7.62 13.18 14.56
N GLU A 91 -7.20 12.06 13.96
CA GLU A 91 -6.16 11.21 14.54
C GLU A 91 -4.82 11.94 14.64
N ALA A 92 -4.46 12.75 13.63
CA ALA A 92 -3.22 13.51 13.63
C ALA A 92 -3.25 14.60 14.70
N ASP A 93 -4.39 15.26 14.90
CA ASP A 93 -4.62 16.20 16.00
C ASP A 93 -4.44 15.50 17.37
N LEU A 94 -5.06 14.33 17.55
CA LEU A 94 -4.95 13.53 18.77
C LEU A 94 -3.53 13.05 19.08
N LEU A 95 -2.72 12.80 18.05
CA LEU A 95 -1.32 12.40 18.21
C LEU A 95 -0.41 13.60 18.49
N GLU A 96 -0.69 14.74 17.87
CA GLU A 96 -0.01 16.02 18.14
C GLU A 96 -0.19 16.46 19.59
N GLU A 97 -1.40 16.37 20.13
CA GLU A 97 -1.69 16.61 21.56
C GLU A 97 -0.87 15.72 22.51
N ARG A 98 -0.41 14.56 22.03
CA ARG A 98 0.39 13.59 22.78
C ARG A 98 1.89 13.70 22.53
N GLY A 99 2.34 14.77 21.87
CA GLY A 99 3.75 15.06 21.64
C GLY A 99 4.34 14.37 20.41
N TYR A 100 3.52 13.89 19.48
CA TYR A 100 4.00 13.47 18.17
C TYR A 100 4.18 14.69 17.26
N LEU A 101 5.21 14.68 16.43
CA LEU A 101 5.40 15.70 15.41
C LEU A 101 4.44 15.45 14.24
N ARG A 102 3.45 16.32 14.07
CA ARG A 102 2.56 16.31 12.92
C ARG A 102 3.27 16.79 11.66
N ARG A 103 3.07 16.09 10.55
CA ARG A 103 3.52 16.49 9.22
C ARG A 103 2.39 16.33 8.21
N LEU A 104 2.02 17.44 7.59
CA LEU A 104 1.16 17.47 6.42
C LEU A 104 2.00 17.32 5.15
N THR A 105 1.66 16.32 4.35
CA THR A 105 2.21 16.13 3.01
C THR A 105 1.08 16.05 1.99
N TYR A 106 1.42 16.03 0.71
CA TYR A 106 0.45 15.86 -0.36
C TYR A 106 0.82 14.66 -1.20
N GLN A 107 -0.15 13.77 -1.41
CA GLN A 107 -0.01 12.61 -2.29
C GLN A 107 -0.96 12.75 -3.49
N PRO A 108 -0.47 12.63 -4.73
CA PRO A 108 -1.34 12.66 -5.91
C PRO A 108 -2.22 11.41 -5.97
N ARG A 109 -3.53 11.59 -5.90
CA ARG A 109 -4.53 10.52 -6.06
C ARG A 109 -5.47 10.79 -7.23
N TRP A 110 -5.96 9.74 -7.86
CA TRP A 110 -7.02 9.82 -8.85
C TRP A 110 -8.29 9.20 -8.25
N GLU A 111 -9.42 9.88 -8.44
CA GLU A 111 -10.71 9.49 -7.88
C GLU A 111 -11.69 9.11 -8.99
N ASN A 112 -12.51 8.11 -8.69
CA ASN A 112 -13.58 7.65 -9.55
C ASN A 112 -14.95 8.04 -8.96
N PRO A 113 -15.56 9.16 -9.39
CA PRO A 113 -16.93 9.52 -9.01
C PRO A 113 -18.00 8.66 -9.73
N GLY A 114 -17.61 7.54 -10.34
CA GLY A 114 -18.49 6.67 -11.14
C GLY A 114 -18.50 7.01 -12.63
N TYR A 115 -17.31 7.20 -13.23
CA TYR A 115 -17.21 7.38 -14.68
C TYR A 115 -17.76 6.16 -15.43
N ALA A 116 -18.51 6.38 -16.51
CA ALA A 116 -19.05 5.28 -17.33
C ALA A 116 -17.96 4.56 -18.14
N ASP A 117 -16.98 5.31 -18.63
CA ASP A 117 -15.84 4.80 -19.39
C ASP A 117 -14.65 5.79 -19.32
N PHE A 118 -13.53 5.42 -19.93
CA PHE A 118 -12.32 6.25 -19.98
C PHE A 118 -12.55 7.58 -20.72
N GLU A 119 -13.45 7.63 -21.69
CA GLU A 119 -13.76 8.84 -22.45
C GLU A 119 -14.58 9.84 -21.61
N ALA A 120 -15.47 9.35 -20.73
CA ALA A 120 -16.16 10.16 -19.74
C ALA A 120 -15.17 10.82 -18.77
N PHE A 121 -14.14 10.09 -18.31
CA PHE A 121 -13.02 10.67 -17.56
C PHE A 121 -12.30 11.75 -18.39
N LEU A 122 -11.92 11.45 -19.63
CA LEU A 122 -11.21 12.43 -20.46
C LEU A 122 -12.00 13.71 -20.73
N ALA A 123 -13.33 13.61 -20.76
CA ALA A 123 -14.23 14.75 -20.97
C ALA A 123 -14.16 15.78 -19.83
N THR A 124 -13.80 15.38 -18.60
CA THR A 124 -13.62 16.29 -17.46
C THR A 124 -12.34 17.12 -17.55
N LEU A 125 -11.37 16.68 -18.37
CA LEU A 125 -10.09 17.35 -18.53
C LEU A 125 -10.15 18.46 -19.59
N THR A 126 -9.19 19.40 -19.51
CA THR A 126 -9.02 20.42 -20.54
C THR A 126 -8.70 19.78 -21.89
N SER A 127 -9.12 20.44 -22.99
CA SER A 127 -8.89 19.94 -24.36
C SER A 127 -7.42 19.60 -24.64
N ARG A 128 -6.48 20.40 -24.11
CA ARG A 128 -5.04 20.14 -24.22
C ARG A 128 -4.63 18.85 -23.51
N LYS A 129 -5.01 18.67 -22.23
CA LYS A 129 -4.68 17.47 -21.44
C LYS A 129 -5.27 16.22 -22.08
N ARG A 130 -6.55 16.26 -22.47
CA ARG A 130 -7.23 15.16 -23.17
C ARG A 130 -6.52 14.75 -24.47
N LYS A 131 -6.18 15.72 -25.33
CA LYS A 131 -5.45 15.44 -26.58
C LYS A 131 -4.08 14.82 -26.32
N GLN A 132 -3.39 15.27 -25.27
CA GLN A 132 -2.10 14.73 -24.86
C GLN A 132 -2.22 13.28 -24.38
N ILE A 133 -3.13 12.98 -23.46
CA ILE A 133 -3.35 11.60 -22.95
C ILE A 133 -3.66 10.65 -24.09
N ARG A 134 -4.59 11.00 -24.99
CA ARG A 134 -4.91 10.16 -26.16
C ARG A 134 -3.70 9.91 -27.07
N LYS A 135 -2.85 10.92 -27.27
CA LYS A 135 -1.62 10.77 -28.07
C LYS A 135 -0.63 9.84 -27.39
N GLU A 136 -0.41 10.01 -26.09
CA GLU A 136 0.53 9.19 -25.31
C GLU A 136 0.09 7.73 -25.25
N ARG A 137 -1.18 7.47 -24.90
CA ARG A 137 -1.79 6.13 -24.86
C ARG A 137 -1.69 5.43 -26.21
N ARG A 138 -2.12 6.10 -27.29
CA ARG A 138 -2.04 5.54 -28.65
C ARG A 138 -0.61 5.16 -29.04
N ARG A 139 0.37 6.06 -28.84
CA ARG A 139 1.76 5.80 -29.23
C ARG A 139 2.41 4.69 -28.41
N ALA A 140 2.06 4.56 -27.13
CA ALA A 140 2.53 3.45 -26.31
C ALA A 140 1.96 2.12 -26.80
N GLN A 141 0.66 2.07 -27.09
CA GLN A 141 -0.04 0.88 -27.57
C GLN A 141 0.38 0.46 -28.99
N GLU A 142 0.63 1.42 -29.89
CA GLU A 142 1.19 1.15 -31.24
C GLU A 142 2.61 0.55 -31.19
N ALA A 143 3.33 0.73 -30.07
CA ALA A 143 4.70 0.25 -29.89
C ALA A 143 4.79 -1.15 -29.27
N ILE A 144 3.67 -1.80 -28.94
CA ILE A 144 3.62 -3.12 -28.32
C ILE A 144 2.61 -4.01 -29.06
N ASP A 145 2.76 -5.33 -28.95
CA ASP A 145 1.86 -6.29 -29.60
C ASP A 145 0.59 -6.52 -28.77
N GLY A 146 0.63 -6.18 -27.49
CA GLY A 146 -0.50 -6.31 -26.59
C GLY A 146 -0.12 -5.98 -25.15
N ALA A 147 -1.13 -5.70 -24.33
CA ALA A 147 -0.97 -5.58 -22.90
C ALA A 147 -2.22 -6.06 -22.16
N ALA A 148 -2.03 -6.57 -20.94
CA ALA A 148 -3.12 -7.06 -20.11
C ALA A 148 -2.74 -7.01 -18.63
N PHE A 149 -3.75 -6.97 -17.76
CA PHE A 149 -3.58 -7.25 -16.35
C PHE A 149 -3.60 -8.76 -16.12
N VAL A 150 -2.57 -9.25 -15.43
CA VAL A 150 -2.44 -10.62 -14.96
C VAL A 150 -2.72 -10.62 -13.45
N ALA A 151 -3.63 -11.47 -13.00
CA ALA A 151 -3.92 -11.65 -11.58
C ALA A 151 -2.76 -12.40 -10.90
N GLY A 152 -2.46 -12.08 -9.65
CA GLY A 152 -1.34 -12.67 -8.90
C GLY A 152 -1.25 -14.21 -9.00
N PRO A 153 -2.34 -14.97 -8.80
CA PRO A 153 -2.33 -16.43 -8.96
C PRO A 153 -1.93 -16.92 -10.36
N ASP A 154 -2.13 -16.11 -11.40
CA ASP A 154 -1.85 -16.44 -12.80
C ASP A 154 -0.49 -15.92 -13.27
N ILE A 155 0.27 -15.21 -12.41
CA ILE A 155 1.60 -14.74 -12.76
C ILE A 155 2.56 -15.92 -12.83
N SER A 156 3.07 -16.18 -14.02
CA SER A 156 4.08 -17.22 -14.27
C SER A 156 5.45 -16.85 -13.70
N HIS A 157 6.31 -17.85 -13.48
CA HIS A 157 7.70 -17.63 -13.06
C HIS A 157 8.47 -16.74 -14.07
N ALA A 158 8.21 -16.90 -15.37
CA ALA A 158 8.83 -16.06 -16.40
C ALA A 158 8.41 -14.58 -16.31
N GLN A 159 7.19 -14.31 -15.84
CA GLN A 159 6.69 -12.95 -15.60
C GLN A 159 7.26 -12.36 -14.32
N LEU A 160 7.42 -13.15 -13.25
CA LEU A 160 8.15 -12.74 -12.05
C LEU A 160 9.60 -12.36 -12.36
N ASP A 161 10.31 -13.20 -13.12
CA ASP A 161 11.67 -12.93 -13.57
C ASP A 161 11.74 -11.64 -14.39
N ALA A 162 10.75 -11.38 -15.24
CA ALA A 162 10.66 -10.14 -15.99
C ALA A 162 10.44 -8.93 -15.08
N LEU A 163 9.54 -9.04 -14.09
CA LEU A 163 9.27 -7.98 -13.12
C LEU A 163 10.51 -7.61 -12.29
N ASP A 164 11.27 -8.61 -11.82
CA ASP A 164 12.53 -8.38 -11.10
C ASP A 164 13.56 -7.67 -12.00
N ARG A 165 13.74 -8.12 -13.25
CA ARG A 165 14.61 -7.45 -14.21
C ARG A 165 14.19 -6.00 -14.47
N PHE A 166 12.89 -5.77 -14.65
CA PHE A 166 12.34 -4.42 -14.87
C PHE A 166 12.63 -3.52 -13.67
N TYR A 167 12.35 -3.99 -12.45
CA TYR A 167 12.66 -3.26 -11.22
C TYR A 167 14.14 -2.90 -11.12
N ARG A 168 15.04 -3.87 -11.28
CA ARG A 168 16.49 -3.65 -11.15
C ARG A 168 17.01 -2.70 -12.20
N ARG A 169 16.58 -2.86 -13.46
CA ARG A 169 16.99 -2.01 -14.56
C ARG A 169 16.52 -0.58 -14.37
N THR A 170 15.24 -0.38 -14.05
CA THR A 170 14.68 0.95 -13.80
C THR A 170 15.32 1.61 -12.59
N THR A 171 15.56 0.87 -11.50
CA THR A 171 16.28 1.36 -10.32
C THR A 171 17.68 1.83 -10.69
N ASN A 172 18.44 1.04 -11.46
CA ASN A 172 19.78 1.40 -11.91
C ASN A 172 19.80 2.63 -12.82
N LEU A 173 18.85 2.72 -13.76
CA LEU A 173 18.78 3.82 -14.73
C LEU A 173 18.60 5.18 -14.04
N TYR A 174 17.82 5.23 -12.97
CA TYR A 174 17.57 6.45 -12.21
C TYR A 174 18.47 6.61 -10.97
N GLY A 175 19.55 5.83 -10.87
CA GLY A 175 20.52 5.93 -9.78
C GLY A 175 19.97 5.55 -8.40
N GLY A 176 18.86 4.80 -8.35
CA GLY A 176 18.28 4.33 -7.11
C GLY A 176 19.05 3.17 -6.50
N ARG A 177 18.79 2.89 -5.21
CA ARG A 177 19.31 1.71 -4.52
C ARG A 177 18.37 0.54 -4.74
N GLN A 178 18.90 -0.61 -5.18
CA GLN A 178 18.15 -1.87 -5.20
C GLN A 178 17.95 -2.36 -3.75
N TYR A 179 16.82 -1.99 -3.16
CA TYR A 179 16.49 -2.35 -1.78
C TYR A 179 15.70 -3.66 -1.67
N LEU A 180 15.07 -4.11 -2.76
CA LEU A 180 14.40 -5.41 -2.80
C LEU A 180 15.44 -6.54 -2.96
N ARG A 181 15.38 -7.51 -2.04
CA ARG A 181 16.22 -8.71 -2.10
C ARG A 181 15.72 -9.65 -3.20
N PRO A 182 16.61 -10.49 -3.78
CA PRO A 182 16.16 -11.59 -4.63
C PRO A 182 15.11 -12.46 -3.89
N GLY A 183 14.08 -12.94 -4.59
CA GLY A 183 12.98 -13.70 -3.97
C GLY A 183 11.82 -12.85 -3.44
N PHE A 184 11.90 -11.52 -3.51
CA PHE A 184 10.86 -10.64 -2.96
C PHE A 184 9.49 -10.81 -3.66
N PHE A 185 9.47 -10.87 -4.99
CA PHE A 185 8.20 -10.93 -5.73
C PHE A 185 7.56 -12.32 -5.63
N GLU A 186 8.37 -13.35 -5.50
CA GLU A 186 7.97 -14.72 -5.18
C GLU A 186 7.28 -14.74 -3.81
N ALA A 187 7.96 -14.24 -2.76
CA ALA A 187 7.40 -14.17 -1.41
C ALA A 187 6.11 -13.32 -1.38
N LEU A 188 6.03 -12.26 -2.18
CA LEU A 188 4.84 -11.44 -2.29
C LEU A 188 3.63 -12.20 -2.84
N LEU A 189 3.84 -13.08 -3.84
CA LEU A 189 2.78 -13.93 -4.37
C LEU A 189 2.45 -15.13 -3.47
N GLU A 190 3.35 -15.54 -2.59
CA GLU A 190 3.05 -16.54 -1.56
C GLU A 190 2.15 -15.94 -0.46
N GLU A 191 2.42 -14.70 -0.04
CA GLU A 191 1.72 -14.05 1.07
C GLU A 191 0.36 -13.44 0.68
N ALA A 192 0.29 -12.77 -0.48
CA ALA A 192 -0.91 -12.00 -0.87
C ALA A 192 -1.23 -12.07 -2.38
N PRO A 193 -1.32 -13.26 -3.00
CA PRO A 193 -1.50 -13.39 -4.44
C PRO A 193 -2.76 -12.68 -4.95
N GLU A 194 -3.87 -12.79 -4.22
CA GLU A 194 -5.16 -12.21 -4.63
C GLU A 194 -5.14 -10.68 -4.70
N ARG A 195 -4.25 -10.03 -3.94
CA ARG A 195 -4.11 -8.56 -3.93
C ARG A 195 -3.17 -8.07 -5.02
N VAL A 196 -2.41 -8.94 -5.67
CA VAL A 196 -1.41 -8.54 -6.67
C VAL A 196 -2.03 -8.48 -8.07
N ARG A 197 -1.71 -7.39 -8.78
CA ARG A 197 -2.01 -7.23 -10.21
C ARG A 197 -0.77 -6.80 -10.95
N PHE A 198 -0.48 -7.46 -12.07
CA PHE A 198 0.63 -7.11 -12.95
C PHE A 198 0.10 -6.68 -14.31
N TYR A 199 0.30 -5.42 -14.67
CA TYR A 199 0.09 -4.97 -16.04
C TYR A 199 1.31 -5.36 -16.89
N GLU A 200 1.16 -6.36 -17.75
CA GLU A 200 2.21 -6.83 -18.66
C GLU A 200 2.04 -6.19 -20.03
N ALA A 201 3.09 -5.55 -20.55
CA ALA A 201 3.18 -5.12 -21.95
C ALA A 201 4.14 -6.03 -22.72
N ARG A 202 3.72 -6.52 -23.90
CA ARG A 202 4.45 -7.51 -24.69
C ARG A 202 4.86 -6.99 -26.06
N GLN A 203 6.03 -7.39 -26.55
CA GLN A 203 6.43 -7.22 -27.95
C GLN A 203 7.34 -8.39 -28.36
N GLY A 204 7.15 -8.94 -29.56
CA GLY A 204 7.88 -10.11 -30.05
C GLY A 204 7.62 -11.37 -29.23
N GLY A 205 6.42 -11.48 -28.62
CA GLY A 205 6.07 -12.60 -27.74
C GLY A 205 6.74 -12.59 -26.36
N ALA A 206 7.49 -11.55 -25.99
CA ALA A 206 8.11 -11.41 -24.67
C ALA A 206 7.57 -10.20 -23.90
N ALA A 207 7.62 -10.24 -22.56
CA ALA A 207 7.36 -9.07 -21.73
C ALA A 207 8.46 -8.02 -21.95
N VAL A 208 8.06 -6.78 -22.24
CA VAL A 208 8.99 -5.67 -22.53
C VAL A 208 8.85 -4.50 -21.56
N GLY A 209 7.77 -4.48 -20.79
CA GLY A 209 7.61 -3.62 -19.63
C GLY A 209 6.35 -3.96 -18.87
N GLY A 210 6.22 -3.39 -17.68
CA GLY A 210 5.04 -3.61 -16.86
C GLY A 210 5.06 -2.87 -15.55
N ALA A 211 3.88 -2.83 -14.93
CA ALA A 211 3.65 -2.20 -13.64
C ALA A 211 2.98 -3.18 -12.67
N LEU A 212 3.47 -3.24 -11.44
CA LEU A 212 2.88 -3.97 -10.33
C LEU A 212 1.99 -3.05 -9.50
N PHE A 213 0.81 -3.55 -9.17
CA PHE A 213 -0.18 -2.90 -8.34
C PHE A 213 -0.65 -3.83 -7.23
N PHE A 214 -1.07 -3.21 -6.13
CA PHE A 214 -2.00 -3.84 -5.20
C PHE A 214 -3.42 -3.40 -5.53
N GLU A 215 -4.35 -4.34 -5.52
CA GLU A 215 -5.77 -4.11 -5.79
C GLU A 215 -6.59 -4.58 -4.59
N THR A 216 -7.45 -3.69 -4.10
CA THR A 216 -8.44 -3.96 -3.05
C THR A 216 -9.81 -3.47 -3.53
N ALA A 217 -10.85 -3.64 -2.70
CA ALA A 217 -12.16 -3.05 -3.00
C ALA A 217 -12.14 -1.51 -2.96
N GLN A 218 -11.25 -0.95 -2.14
CA GLN A 218 -11.09 0.49 -1.92
C GLN A 218 -10.28 1.16 -3.03
N GLY A 219 -9.36 0.43 -3.67
CA GLY A 219 -8.58 1.06 -4.72
C GLY A 219 -7.49 0.23 -5.35
N LEU A 220 -6.80 0.90 -6.26
CA LEU A 220 -5.59 0.41 -6.92
C LEU A 220 -4.38 1.20 -6.41
N TYR A 221 -3.28 0.52 -6.15
CA TYR A 221 -2.09 1.13 -5.56
C TYR A 221 -0.84 0.69 -6.34
N GLY A 222 -0.29 1.59 -7.15
CA GLY A 222 0.93 1.36 -7.92
C GLY A 222 2.16 1.28 -7.02
N ARG A 223 3.05 0.33 -7.29
CA ARG A 223 4.29 0.14 -6.51
C ARG A 223 5.54 0.15 -7.39
N TYR A 224 5.60 -0.74 -8.37
CA TYR A 224 6.79 -0.92 -9.19
C TYR A 224 6.46 -0.78 -10.66
N TRP A 225 7.29 -0.05 -11.39
CA TRP A 225 7.25 0.04 -12.84
C TRP A 225 8.63 -0.26 -13.38
N GLY A 226 8.69 -0.91 -14.54
CA GLY A 226 9.90 -0.89 -15.34
C GLY A 226 9.72 -1.46 -16.74
N CYS A 227 10.80 -1.43 -17.49
CA CYS A 227 10.84 -1.91 -18.86
C CYS A 227 12.21 -2.45 -19.23
N GLU A 228 12.26 -3.37 -20.19
CA GLU A 228 13.51 -3.96 -20.70
C GLU A 228 14.28 -2.98 -21.60
N ARG A 229 13.55 -2.09 -22.26
CA ARG A 229 14.10 -1.01 -23.08
C ARG A 229 13.19 0.20 -23.01
N GLU A 230 13.74 1.37 -23.31
CA GLU A 230 12.94 2.58 -23.37
C GLU A 230 11.93 2.49 -24.51
N ILE A 231 10.65 2.53 -24.17
CA ILE A 231 9.53 2.57 -25.12
C ILE A 231 8.75 3.85 -24.84
N GLN A 232 8.59 4.66 -25.87
CA GLN A 232 8.01 5.99 -25.73
C GLN A 232 6.61 5.92 -25.12
N PHE A 233 6.41 6.68 -24.03
CA PHE A 233 5.15 6.78 -23.27
C PHE A 233 4.66 5.50 -22.59
N LEU A 234 5.37 4.37 -22.69
CA LEU A 234 4.93 3.11 -22.09
C LEU A 234 4.82 3.21 -20.56
N HIS A 235 5.69 3.99 -19.91
CA HIS A 235 5.57 4.30 -18.49
C HIS A 235 4.22 4.92 -18.14
N PHE A 236 3.76 5.90 -18.91
CA PHE A 236 2.48 6.55 -18.63
C PHE A 236 1.30 5.63 -18.90
N GLU A 237 1.39 4.81 -19.94
CA GLU A 237 0.38 3.82 -20.26
C GLU A 237 0.22 2.81 -19.13
N ALA A 238 1.33 2.17 -18.74
CA ALA A 238 1.32 1.10 -17.77
C ALA A 238 1.10 1.58 -16.34
N ALA A 239 1.76 2.66 -15.93
CA ALA A 239 1.72 3.12 -14.55
C ALA A 239 0.52 4.03 -14.23
N TYR A 240 -0.14 4.62 -15.24
CA TYR A 240 -1.23 5.57 -15.03
C TYR A 240 -2.50 5.20 -15.81
N TYR A 241 -2.46 5.23 -17.14
CA TYR A 241 -3.69 5.18 -17.92
C TYR A 241 -4.38 3.82 -17.85
N ALA A 242 -3.63 2.71 -17.86
CA ALA A 242 -4.16 1.37 -17.66
C ALA A 242 -4.78 1.20 -16.26
N GLY A 243 -4.15 1.76 -15.22
CA GLY A 243 -4.68 1.75 -13.86
C GLY A 243 -5.98 2.54 -13.72
N ILE A 244 -6.05 3.74 -14.30
CA ILE A 244 -7.29 4.54 -14.36
C ILE A 244 -8.40 3.76 -15.06
N GLN A 245 -8.11 3.21 -16.25
CA GLN A 245 -9.11 2.43 -17.00
C GLN A 245 -9.61 1.23 -16.18
N ARG A 246 -8.71 0.51 -15.51
CA ARG A 246 -9.07 -0.60 -14.64
C ARG A 246 -9.96 -0.18 -13.47
N CYS A 247 -9.66 0.95 -12.83
CA CYS A 247 -10.50 1.45 -11.74
C CYS A 247 -11.91 1.83 -12.23
N ILE A 248 -12.02 2.39 -13.45
CA ILE A 248 -13.32 2.68 -14.07
C ILE A 248 -14.07 1.37 -14.35
N GLU A 249 -13.42 0.40 -14.98
CA GLU A 249 -14.02 -0.90 -15.36
C GLU A 249 -14.53 -1.68 -14.14
N LEU A 250 -13.81 -1.61 -13.02
CA LEU A 250 -14.14 -2.33 -11.79
C LEU A 250 -14.94 -1.49 -10.78
N GLY A 251 -15.18 -0.20 -11.06
CA GLY A 251 -15.83 0.71 -10.12
C GLY A 251 -15.00 1.01 -8.86
N LEU A 252 -13.68 0.83 -8.91
CA LEU A 252 -12.81 1.15 -7.77
C LEU A 252 -12.79 2.68 -7.55
N PRO A 253 -12.98 3.16 -6.31
CA PRO A 253 -13.13 4.58 -6.04
C PRO A 253 -11.80 5.34 -6.08
N LEU A 254 -10.68 4.68 -5.81
CA LEU A 254 -9.36 5.30 -5.65
C LEU A 254 -8.27 4.67 -6.52
N PHE A 255 -7.37 5.51 -7.03
CA PHE A 255 -6.10 5.07 -7.60
C PHE A 255 -4.92 5.92 -7.14
N GLU A 256 -3.93 5.28 -6.52
CA GLU A 256 -2.66 5.88 -6.13
C GLU A 256 -1.50 5.34 -6.96
N ALA A 257 -0.98 6.14 -7.88
CA ALA A 257 0.11 5.72 -8.74
C ALA A 257 1.53 6.00 -8.16
N GLY A 258 1.65 5.94 -6.84
CA GLY A 258 2.86 6.23 -6.05
C GLY A 258 3.05 7.72 -5.72
N ALA A 259 4.13 8.05 -4.99
CA ALA A 259 4.34 9.39 -4.41
C ALA A 259 5.05 10.42 -5.32
N GLN A 260 5.62 10.02 -6.46
CA GLN A 260 6.50 10.92 -7.25
C GLN A 260 5.77 11.73 -8.34
N GLY A 261 6.11 13.02 -8.44
CA GLY A 261 6.14 13.81 -9.68
C GLY A 261 4.92 14.66 -10.03
N GLU A 262 5.17 15.92 -10.38
CA GLU A 262 4.17 16.89 -10.88
C GLU A 262 3.50 16.45 -12.19
N HIS A 263 4.16 15.57 -12.94
CA HIS A 263 3.63 15.05 -14.22
C HIS A 263 2.32 14.27 -14.04
N LYS A 264 1.99 13.83 -12.82
CA LYS A 264 0.70 13.19 -12.49
C LYS A 264 -0.48 14.16 -12.58
N LEU A 265 -0.28 15.45 -12.29
CA LEU A 265 -1.31 16.49 -12.37
C LEU A 265 -1.83 16.69 -13.81
N LEU A 266 -0.97 16.43 -14.79
CA LEU A 266 -1.35 16.47 -16.21
C LEU A 266 -2.23 15.29 -16.62
N ARG A 267 -2.30 14.25 -15.78
CA ARG A 267 -2.94 12.95 -16.07
C ARG A 267 -4.17 12.68 -15.22
N GLY A 268 -4.66 13.69 -14.49
CA GLY A 268 -5.90 13.63 -13.74
C GLY A 268 -5.73 13.30 -12.26
N PHE A 269 -4.50 13.10 -11.77
CA PHE A 269 -4.25 12.97 -10.34
C PHE A 269 -4.27 14.35 -9.69
N MET A 270 -4.93 14.47 -8.55
CA MET A 270 -5.02 15.71 -7.78
C MET A 270 -4.27 15.55 -6.46
N PRO A 271 -3.62 16.62 -5.95
CA PRO A 271 -2.96 16.57 -4.66
C PRO A 271 -4.02 16.39 -3.57
N SER A 272 -3.91 15.31 -2.80
CA SER A 272 -4.71 15.08 -1.59
C SER A 272 -3.85 15.30 -0.36
N PRO A 273 -4.36 15.96 0.69
CA PRO A 273 -3.67 16.02 1.96
C PRO A 273 -3.44 14.61 2.51
N CYS A 274 -2.28 14.41 3.10
CA CYS A 274 -1.87 13.17 3.75
C CYS A 274 -1.16 13.56 5.05
N HIS A 275 -1.79 13.20 6.18
CA HIS A 275 -1.26 13.52 7.50
C HIS A 275 -0.45 12.33 8.01
N SER A 276 0.62 12.66 8.72
CA SER A 276 1.46 11.68 9.40
C SER A 276 1.89 12.27 10.73
N ALA A 277 1.94 11.43 11.75
CA ALA A 277 2.39 11.81 13.09
C ALA A 277 3.60 10.97 13.45
N HIS A 278 4.70 11.62 13.83
CA HIS A 278 5.99 10.97 14.03
C HIS A 278 6.44 11.12 15.48
N TRP A 279 6.70 10.00 16.13
CA TRP A 279 7.36 10.02 17.43
C TRP A 279 8.88 10.01 17.25
N MET A 280 9.54 11.04 17.79
CA MET A 280 10.98 11.17 17.70
C MET A 280 11.63 10.65 18.98
N ARG A 281 12.18 9.44 18.93
CA ARG A 281 12.86 8.83 20.09
C ARG A 281 14.04 9.66 20.60
N HIS A 282 14.81 10.25 19.68
CA HIS A 282 16.04 10.94 20.03
C HIS A 282 15.81 12.47 20.08
N PRO A 283 15.99 13.13 21.23
CA PRO A 283 15.61 14.54 21.44
C PRO A 283 16.25 15.54 20.47
N ALA A 284 17.41 15.20 19.89
CA ALA A 284 18.06 16.06 18.90
C ALA A 284 17.28 16.22 17.58
N PHE A 285 16.32 15.33 17.29
CA PHE A 285 15.44 15.44 16.12
C PHE A 285 14.03 15.94 16.47
N ASP A 286 13.79 16.26 17.74
CA ASP A 286 12.51 16.78 18.26
C ASP A 286 12.39 18.30 18.08
N ARG A 287 13.40 18.95 17.49
CA ARG A 287 13.39 20.37 17.16
C ARG A 287 13.41 20.54 15.66
N GLY A 288 12.26 20.95 15.10
CA GLY A 288 12.17 21.48 13.74
C GLY A 288 12.95 22.78 13.57
#